data_AF-A0A8H7PK75-F1
#
_entry.id   AF-A0A8H7PK75-F1
#
_cell.length_a   1.000
_cell.length_b   1.000
_cell.length_c   1.000
_cell.angle_alpha   90.00
_cell.angle_beta   90.00
_cell.angle_gamma   90.00
#
_symmetry.space_group_name_H-M   'P 1'
#
loop_
_entity.id
_entity.type
_entity.pdbx_description
1 polymer ?
#
loop_
_entity_poly.entity_id
_entity_poly.type
_entity_poly.pdbx_seq_one_letter_code
_entity_poly.pdbx_strand_id
1 'polypeptide(L)'
;MDHLSCFVPGMLAIGSRIFEDPEDLVIAEGLLETCVHMYLTSNTGLSPETWTFQSGKPWDPTTYKRYSDWRQASPDMQNRLDLSAALKKLDNAIKEQVNDLLDRAVDTLEKRKFGPRLSGIFTGDGSYLLRPETVESLFVLYRVTGNPKYQEYGWEIWQAIEKYCKTDSAYTAVRNVNFDISNMHPRAISSIHKDSMESFFFAETLKYLYLLFSSPEVISLDKYVFNTEAHPFLRRSNNFDTQVLSSPRA
;
A
#
# COMPACT_ATOMS: atom_id res chain seq x y z
N MET A 1 0.63 12.33 -12.85
CA MET A 1 1.20 11.04 -12.47
C MET A 1 0.04 10.16 -12.11
N ASP A 2 0.03 8.96 -12.68
CA ASP A 2 -1.10 8.05 -12.52
C ASP A 2 -0.76 7.05 -11.41
N HIS A 3 -1.77 6.47 -10.76
CA HIS A 3 -1.59 5.35 -9.82
C HIS A 3 -0.77 4.23 -10.47
N LEU A 4 -0.96 4.03 -11.77
CA LEU A 4 -0.20 3.12 -12.62
C LEU A 4 1.30 3.30 -12.51
N SER A 5 1.81 4.50 -12.19
CA SER A 5 3.25 4.75 -12.06
C SER A 5 3.84 4.19 -10.75
N CYS A 6 3.00 3.77 -9.80
CA CYS A 6 3.46 3.29 -8.50
C CYS A 6 4.04 1.87 -8.50
N PHE A 7 4.17 1.21 -9.65
CA PHE A 7 4.93 -0.04 -9.81
C PHE A 7 6.43 0.20 -9.93
N VAL A 8 6.83 1.41 -10.37
CA VAL A 8 8.22 1.80 -10.62
C VAL A 8 9.13 1.61 -9.39
N PRO A 9 8.70 1.95 -8.15
CA PRO A 9 9.51 1.66 -6.96
C PRO A 9 9.89 0.18 -6.83
N GLY A 10 8.93 -0.73 -7.01
CA GLY A 10 9.19 -2.17 -6.99
C GLY A 10 10.18 -2.59 -8.08
N MET A 11 9.98 -2.10 -9.30
CA MET A 11 10.90 -2.35 -10.42
C MET A 11 12.34 -1.88 -10.11
N LEU A 12 12.51 -0.67 -9.58
CA LEU A 12 13.82 -0.14 -9.19
C LEU A 12 14.45 -0.92 -8.04
N ALA A 13 13.67 -1.33 -7.03
CA ALA A 13 14.17 -2.13 -5.91
C ALA A 13 14.63 -3.55 -6.34
N ILE A 14 14.01 -4.11 -7.38
CA ILE A 14 14.51 -5.35 -8.01
C ILE A 14 15.81 -5.05 -8.77
N GLY A 15 15.83 -3.98 -9.57
CA GLY A 15 17.01 -3.53 -10.32
C GLY A 15 18.23 -3.31 -9.44
N SER A 16 18.06 -2.62 -8.30
CA SER A 16 19.11 -2.34 -7.33
C SER A 16 19.80 -3.60 -6.80
N ARG A 17 19.04 -4.71 -6.67
CA ARG A 17 19.58 -6.01 -6.25
C ARG A 17 20.24 -6.78 -7.39
N ILE A 18 19.70 -6.70 -8.60
CA ILE A 18 20.24 -7.40 -9.77
C ILE A 18 21.55 -6.77 -10.25
N PHE A 19 21.63 -5.44 -10.25
CA PHE A 19 22.78 -4.69 -10.78
C PHE A 19 23.73 -4.19 -9.68
N GLU A 20 23.46 -4.52 -8.42
CA GLU A 20 24.25 -4.10 -7.25
C GLU A 20 24.41 -2.56 -7.15
N ASP A 21 23.35 -1.83 -7.54
CA ASP A 21 23.31 -0.38 -7.49
C ASP A 21 22.49 0.11 -6.28
N PRO A 22 23.13 0.60 -5.20
CA PRO A 22 22.43 1.08 -4.02
C PRO A 22 21.68 2.40 -4.24
N GLU A 23 22.03 3.19 -5.27
CA GLU A 23 21.34 4.46 -5.55
C GLU A 23 19.91 4.21 -6.04
N ASP A 24 19.71 3.18 -6.86
CA ASP A 24 18.38 2.74 -7.31
C ASP A 24 17.47 2.38 -6.14
N LEU A 25 18.02 1.77 -5.08
CA LEU A 25 17.24 1.44 -3.88
C LEU A 25 16.79 2.71 -3.14
N VAL A 26 17.66 3.72 -3.03
CA VAL A 26 17.30 5.00 -2.39
C VAL A 26 16.18 5.70 -3.17
N ILE A 27 16.27 5.69 -4.51
CA ILE A 27 15.23 6.25 -5.37
C ILE A 27 13.93 5.46 -5.22
N ALA A 28 13.99 4.13 -5.21
CA ALA A 28 12.83 3.26 -5.00
C ALA A 28 12.14 3.55 -3.66
N GLU A 29 12.90 3.66 -2.56
CA GLU A 29 12.35 4.01 -1.25
C GLU A 29 11.63 5.36 -1.28
N GLY A 30 12.25 6.40 -1.86
CA GLY A 30 11.65 7.73 -1.95
C GLY A 30 10.39 7.80 -2.81
N LEU A 31 10.38 7.12 -3.96
CA LEU A 31 9.20 7.04 -4.83
C LEU A 31 8.06 6.28 -4.15
N LEU A 32 8.35 5.19 -3.43
CA LEU A 32 7.31 4.46 -2.70
C LEU A 32 6.71 5.28 -1.55
N GLU A 33 7.52 6.03 -0.81
CA GLU A 33 7.00 6.97 0.21
C GLU A 33 6.02 7.97 -0.43
N THR A 34 6.30 8.45 -1.64
CA THR A 34 5.40 9.34 -2.38
C THR A 34 4.09 8.63 -2.75
N CYS A 35 4.16 7.39 -3.25
CA CYS A 35 2.99 6.57 -3.57
C CYS A 35 2.16 6.17 -2.34
N VAL A 36 2.76 6.00 -1.17
CA VAL A 36 2.03 5.77 0.08
C VAL A 36 1.39 7.06 0.57
N HIS A 37 2.11 8.18 0.47
CA HIS A 37 1.61 9.48 0.88
C HIS A 37 0.32 9.86 0.14
N MET A 38 0.24 9.51 -1.13
CA MET A 38 -0.97 9.57 -1.93
C MET A 38 -2.18 8.95 -1.21
N TYR A 39 -2.12 7.68 -0.79
CA TYR A 39 -3.19 7.06 0.01
C TYR A 39 -3.55 7.89 1.24
N LEU A 40 -2.53 8.36 1.96
CA LEU A 40 -2.66 9.04 3.24
C LEU A 40 -3.20 10.46 3.17
N THR A 41 -3.30 11.08 2.00
CA THR A 41 -3.84 12.45 1.83
C THR A 41 -5.30 12.49 1.46
N SER A 42 -5.84 11.35 1.04
CA SER A 42 -7.25 11.18 0.75
C SER A 42 -8.08 11.05 2.03
N ASN A 43 -9.35 11.39 1.96
CA ASN A 43 -10.25 11.21 3.11
C ASN A 43 -10.50 9.73 3.42
N THR A 44 -10.47 8.89 2.39
CA THR A 44 -10.75 7.44 2.50
C THR A 44 -9.53 6.60 2.82
N GLY A 45 -8.32 7.15 2.77
CA GLY A 45 -7.10 6.36 2.83
C GLY A 45 -6.86 5.52 1.57
N LEU A 46 -7.48 5.86 0.44
CA LEU A 46 -7.31 5.23 -0.87
C LEU A 46 -6.67 6.22 -1.85
N SER A 47 -5.78 5.73 -2.70
CA SER A 47 -5.12 6.58 -3.69
C SER A 47 -6.04 6.86 -4.88
N PRO A 48 -6.19 8.11 -5.34
CA PRO A 48 -6.81 8.41 -6.63
C PRO A 48 -6.06 7.83 -7.83
N GLU A 49 -6.79 7.68 -8.94
CA GLU A 49 -6.27 7.23 -10.22
C GLU A 49 -5.18 8.17 -10.75
N THR A 50 -5.33 9.49 -10.57
CA THR A 50 -4.31 10.45 -11.02
C THR A 50 -4.05 11.59 -10.04
N TRP A 51 -2.85 12.14 -10.18
CA TRP A 51 -2.26 13.14 -9.28
C TRP A 51 -1.51 14.19 -10.08
N THR A 52 -1.50 15.40 -9.55
CA THR A 52 -0.70 16.50 -10.07
C THR A 52 0.18 17.07 -8.97
N PHE A 53 1.39 17.44 -9.36
CA PHE A 53 2.35 18.08 -8.49
C PHE A 53 2.42 19.57 -8.82
N GLN A 54 2.54 20.41 -7.80
CA GLN A 54 2.83 21.83 -8.00
C GLN A 54 4.16 21.96 -8.73
N SER A 55 4.16 22.69 -9.84
CA SER A 55 5.39 23.00 -10.56
C SER A 55 6.31 23.82 -9.66
N GLY A 56 7.53 23.33 -9.45
CA GLY A 56 8.54 23.90 -8.54
C GLY A 56 9.92 23.34 -8.88
N LYS A 57 10.93 23.67 -8.06
CA LYS A 57 12.27 23.05 -8.23
C LYS A 57 12.14 21.53 -8.11
N PRO A 58 12.64 20.74 -9.08
CA PRO A 58 12.68 19.29 -8.99
C PRO A 58 13.31 18.88 -7.67
N TRP A 59 12.65 17.97 -6.98
CA TRP A 59 13.09 17.46 -5.69
C TRP A 59 14.25 16.48 -5.89
N ASP A 60 15.29 16.57 -5.04
CA ASP A 60 16.43 15.66 -5.08
C ASP A 60 16.21 14.50 -4.09
N PRO A 61 15.96 13.26 -4.60
CA PRO A 61 15.68 12.10 -3.77
C PRO A 61 16.84 11.67 -2.87
N THR A 62 18.08 12.00 -3.23
CA THR A 62 19.28 11.61 -2.49
C THR A 62 19.53 12.52 -1.28
N THR A 63 19.00 13.74 -1.32
CA THR A 63 19.11 14.71 -0.21
C THR A 63 17.98 14.61 0.80
N TYR A 64 17.03 13.68 0.59
CA TYR A 64 16.03 13.37 1.58
C TYR A 64 16.71 12.80 2.83
N LYS A 65 16.91 13.68 3.83
CA LYS A 65 17.01 13.20 5.20
C LYS A 65 15.68 12.54 5.48
N ARG A 66 15.67 11.21 5.38
CA ARG A 66 14.66 10.31 5.92
C ARG A 66 14.21 10.95 7.21
N TYR A 67 13.05 11.63 7.18
CA TYR A 67 12.44 12.08 8.42
C TYR A 67 12.37 10.80 9.24
N SER A 68 13.06 10.78 10.38
CA SER A 68 12.75 9.85 11.45
C SER A 68 11.28 10.09 11.73
N ASP A 69 10.44 9.29 11.07
CA ASP A 69 9.00 9.27 11.11
C ASP A 69 8.33 10.65 11.02
N TRP A 70 7.85 11.04 9.83
CA TRP A 70 6.75 12.02 9.76
C TRP A 70 5.50 11.52 10.55
N ARG A 71 5.46 10.23 10.90
CA ARG A 71 4.54 9.62 11.89
C ARG A 71 4.89 9.88 13.36
N GLN A 72 6.15 10.13 13.74
CA GLN A 72 6.55 10.50 15.12
C GLN A 72 6.06 11.90 15.50
N ALA A 73 5.39 12.60 14.60
CA ALA A 73 4.68 13.85 14.87
C ALA A 73 3.18 13.78 14.55
N SER A 74 2.56 12.60 14.65
CA SER A 74 1.12 12.53 14.92
C SER A 74 0.92 12.20 16.40
N PRO A 75 0.50 13.17 17.23
CA PRO A 75 0.03 12.91 18.59
C PRO A 75 -0.96 11.74 18.66
N ASP A 76 -1.73 11.50 17.57
CA ASP A 76 -2.77 10.47 17.52
C ASP A 76 -2.23 9.03 17.44
N MET A 77 -1.03 8.79 16.87
CA MET A 77 -0.40 7.45 16.82
C MET A 77 0.25 7.07 18.16
N GLN A 78 0.92 8.02 18.83
CA GLN A 78 1.42 7.86 20.20
C GLN A 78 0.25 7.55 21.15
N ASN A 79 -0.84 8.33 21.03
CA ASN A 79 -2.06 8.13 21.80
C ASN A 79 -2.68 6.74 21.56
N ARG A 80 -2.62 6.17 20.35
CA ARG A 80 -3.13 4.81 20.06
C ARG A 80 -2.33 3.71 20.76
N LEU A 81 -1.00 3.80 20.74
CA LEU A 81 -0.13 2.84 21.43
C LEU A 81 -0.37 2.91 22.94
N ASP A 82 -0.44 4.12 23.50
CA ASP A 82 -0.71 4.35 24.91
C ASP A 82 -2.13 3.88 25.31
N LEU A 83 -3.14 4.12 24.47
CA LEU A 83 -4.51 3.66 24.71
C LEU A 83 -4.59 2.12 24.65
N SER A 84 -3.95 1.49 23.67
CA SER A 84 -3.91 0.02 23.56
C SER A 84 -3.18 -0.64 24.75
N ALA A 85 -2.13 0.01 25.26
CA ALA A 85 -1.39 -0.43 26.44
C ALA A 85 -2.19 -0.20 27.73
N ALA A 86 -2.91 0.91 27.84
CA ALA A 86 -3.83 1.20 28.94
C ALA A 86 -5.02 0.22 28.98
N LEU A 87 -5.56 -0.15 27.81
CA LEU A 87 -6.68 -1.10 27.68
C LEU A 87 -6.33 -2.53 28.08
N LYS A 88 -5.09 -2.95 27.83
CA LYS A 88 -4.58 -4.25 28.30
C LYS A 88 -4.51 -4.33 29.83
N LYS A 89 -4.43 -3.19 30.52
CA LYS A 89 -4.37 -3.09 31.99
C LYS A 89 -5.75 -2.96 32.65
N LEU A 90 -6.82 -2.77 31.87
CA LEU A 90 -8.16 -2.61 32.40
C LEU A 90 -8.79 -3.98 32.70
N ASP A 91 -9.49 -4.08 33.83
CA ASP A 91 -10.15 -5.31 34.26
C ASP A 91 -11.38 -5.63 33.38
N ASN A 92 -11.69 -6.90 33.18
CA ASN A 92 -12.66 -7.33 32.15
C ASN A 92 -14.09 -6.81 32.40
N ALA A 93 -14.46 -6.55 33.65
CA ALA A 93 -15.76 -5.99 34.03
C ALA A 93 -15.96 -4.52 33.61
N ILE A 94 -14.88 -3.74 33.49
CA ILE A 94 -14.94 -2.33 33.07
C ILE A 94 -14.94 -2.23 31.54
N LYS A 95 -14.30 -3.19 30.85
CA LYS A 95 -14.26 -3.23 29.38
C LYS A 95 -15.67 -3.20 28.79
N GLU A 96 -16.60 -4.02 29.29
CA GLU A 96 -17.98 -4.05 28.77
C GLU A 96 -18.73 -2.72 28.94
N GLN A 97 -18.48 -1.96 30.01
CA GLN A 97 -19.17 -0.68 30.26
C GLN A 97 -18.57 0.49 29.48
N VAL A 98 -17.28 0.43 29.13
CA VAL A 98 -16.57 1.53 28.47
C VAL A 98 -16.46 1.32 26.95
N ASN A 99 -16.77 0.13 26.43
CA ASN A 99 -16.67 -0.21 25.00
C ASN A 99 -17.30 0.85 24.08
N ASP A 100 -18.47 1.40 24.38
CA ASP A 100 -19.13 2.39 23.52
C ASP A 100 -18.45 3.78 23.53
N LEU A 101 -17.84 4.18 24.65
CA LEU A 101 -16.99 5.38 24.71
C LEU A 101 -15.64 5.14 24.04
N LEU A 102 -15.14 3.91 24.14
CA LEU A 102 -13.89 3.48 23.55
C LEU A 102 -13.99 3.42 22.03
N ASP A 103 -15.06 2.86 21.49
CA ASP A 103 -15.33 2.80 20.06
C ASP A 103 -15.45 4.21 19.49
N ARG A 104 -16.08 5.15 20.22
CA ARG A 104 -16.14 6.56 19.84
C ARG A 104 -14.78 7.26 19.90
N ALA A 105 -13.95 6.97 20.90
CA ALA A 105 -12.61 7.54 21.01
C ALA A 105 -11.67 6.98 19.93
N VAL A 106 -11.74 5.68 19.67
CA VAL A 106 -11.02 5.02 18.56
C VAL A 106 -11.49 5.57 17.22
N ASP A 107 -12.80 5.71 16.98
CA ASP A 107 -13.36 6.33 15.77
C ASP A 107 -12.90 7.78 15.60
N THR A 108 -12.77 8.54 16.69
CA THR A 108 -12.25 9.92 16.66
C THR A 108 -10.76 9.96 16.32
N LEU A 109 -9.96 9.03 16.86
CA LEU A 109 -8.54 8.87 16.49
C LEU A 109 -8.38 8.31 15.06
N GLU A 110 -9.34 7.51 14.58
CA GLU A 110 -9.38 7.02 13.20
C GLU A 110 -9.68 8.11 12.19
N LYS A 111 -10.57 9.05 12.52
CA LYS A 111 -10.85 10.23 11.70
C LYS A 111 -9.63 11.14 11.50
N ARG A 112 -8.58 10.98 12.32
CA ARG A 112 -7.30 11.72 12.25
C ARG A 112 -6.13 10.91 11.68
N LYS A 113 -6.35 9.69 11.16
CA LYS A 113 -5.28 8.82 10.62
C LYS A 113 -4.46 9.46 9.50
N PHE A 114 -5.01 10.43 8.80
CA PHE A 114 -4.43 11.03 7.61
C PHE A 114 -3.81 12.37 7.97
N GLY A 115 -2.47 12.43 7.91
CA GLY A 115 -1.69 13.63 8.20
C GLY A 115 -2.09 14.83 7.33
N PRO A 116 -1.62 16.05 7.64
CA PRO A 116 -1.93 17.21 6.82
C PRO A 116 -1.53 16.93 5.37
N ARG A 117 -2.42 17.27 4.42
CA ARG A 117 -2.12 17.17 2.98
C ARG A 117 -0.79 17.86 2.70
N LEU A 118 0.20 17.15 2.17
CA LEU A 118 1.46 17.79 1.77
C LEU A 118 1.15 18.90 0.77
N SER A 119 1.73 20.07 1.03
CA SER A 119 1.65 21.21 0.12
C SER A 119 2.25 20.80 -1.22
N GLY A 120 1.47 20.96 -2.30
CA GLY A 120 1.94 20.74 -3.66
C GLY A 120 1.62 19.37 -4.26
N ILE A 121 0.82 18.53 -3.62
CA ILE A 121 0.19 17.34 -4.23
C ILE A 121 -1.31 17.57 -4.32
N PHE A 122 -1.87 17.44 -5.51
CA PHE A 122 -3.29 17.65 -5.77
C PHE A 122 -3.89 16.42 -6.46
N THR A 123 -5.06 16.00 -5.99
CA THR A 123 -5.86 14.94 -6.61
C THR A 123 -6.33 15.38 -8.00
N GLY A 124 -6.12 14.52 -8.99
CA GLY A 124 -6.71 14.61 -10.32
C GLY A 124 -8.03 13.82 -10.37
N ASP A 125 -8.04 12.73 -11.13
CA ASP A 125 -9.12 11.75 -11.13
C ASP A 125 -9.20 11.09 -9.75
N GLY A 126 -10.27 11.42 -9.02
CA GLY A 126 -10.56 10.97 -7.67
C GLY A 126 -10.95 9.50 -7.55
N SER A 127 -11.12 8.76 -8.64
CA SER A 127 -11.57 7.37 -8.55
C SER A 127 -10.48 6.44 -8.02
N TYR A 128 -10.86 5.30 -7.45
CA TYR A 128 -9.93 4.23 -7.09
C TYR A 128 -10.49 2.90 -7.57
N LEU A 129 -9.74 2.24 -8.45
CA LEU A 129 -10.22 1.09 -9.20
C LEU A 129 -9.74 -0.25 -8.64
N LEU A 130 -9.37 -0.30 -7.35
CA LEU A 130 -8.81 -1.49 -6.69
C LEU A 130 -7.43 -1.92 -7.21
N ARG A 131 -6.67 -0.95 -7.75
CA ARG A 131 -5.40 -1.23 -8.45
C ARG A 131 -4.27 -1.69 -7.54
N PRO A 132 -3.32 -2.47 -8.06
CA PRO A 132 -2.30 -3.13 -7.24
C PRO A 132 -0.99 -2.35 -7.10
N GLU A 133 -0.69 -1.35 -7.92
CA GLU A 133 0.71 -0.97 -8.17
C GLU A 133 1.45 -0.50 -6.91
N THR A 134 0.76 0.16 -5.97
CA THR A 134 1.37 0.51 -4.67
C THR A 134 1.61 -0.73 -3.79
N VAL A 135 0.65 -1.66 -3.69
CA VAL A 135 0.82 -2.88 -2.87
C VAL A 135 1.82 -3.85 -3.49
N GLU A 136 1.97 -3.86 -4.82
CA GLU A 136 3.06 -4.53 -5.53
C GLU A 136 4.41 -4.00 -5.05
N SER A 137 4.61 -2.67 -5.13
CA SER A 137 5.87 -2.05 -4.69
C SER A 137 6.13 -2.25 -3.20
N LEU A 138 5.10 -2.21 -2.35
CA LEU A 138 5.23 -2.53 -0.92
C LEU A 138 5.73 -3.95 -0.70
N PHE A 139 5.15 -4.93 -1.39
CA PHE A 139 5.59 -6.32 -1.35
C PHE A 139 7.05 -6.45 -1.75
N VAL A 140 7.44 -5.87 -2.89
CA VAL A 140 8.81 -5.97 -3.39
C VAL A 140 9.79 -5.31 -2.43
N LEU A 141 9.56 -4.06 -2.00
CA LEU A 141 10.47 -3.38 -1.09
C LEU A 141 10.55 -4.06 0.28
N TYR A 142 9.46 -4.66 0.78
CA TYR A 142 9.52 -5.50 1.97
C TYR A 142 10.45 -6.69 1.77
N ARG A 143 10.34 -7.43 0.66
CA ARG A 143 11.22 -8.57 0.36
C ARG A 143 12.68 -8.16 0.17
N VAL A 144 12.92 -7.00 -0.44
CA VAL A 144 14.27 -6.47 -0.71
C VAL A 144 14.95 -5.94 0.56
N THR A 145 14.20 -5.31 1.48
CA THR A 145 14.80 -4.58 2.62
C THR A 145 14.55 -5.24 3.98
N GLY A 146 13.53 -6.08 4.11
CA GLY A 146 13.04 -6.60 5.39
C GLY A 146 12.36 -5.56 6.28
N ASN A 147 12.12 -4.33 5.79
CA ASN A 147 11.62 -3.25 6.63
C ASN A 147 10.11 -3.40 6.93
N PRO A 148 9.69 -3.58 8.20
CA PRO A 148 8.29 -3.84 8.55
C PRO A 148 7.34 -2.67 8.22
N LYS A 149 7.85 -1.44 8.02
CA LYS A 149 7.00 -0.29 7.65
C LYS A 149 6.15 -0.55 6.42
N TYR A 150 6.66 -1.33 5.46
CA TYR A 150 5.93 -1.64 4.23
C TYR A 150 4.72 -2.55 4.47
N GLN A 151 4.81 -3.43 5.47
CA GLN A 151 3.68 -4.24 5.93
C GLN A 151 2.64 -3.37 6.64
N GLU A 152 3.07 -2.39 7.45
CA GLU A 152 2.16 -1.43 8.09
C GLU A 152 1.39 -0.61 7.05
N TYR A 153 2.07 -0.10 6.03
CA TYR A 153 1.44 0.60 4.89
C TYR A 153 0.43 -0.29 4.18
N GLY A 154 0.80 -1.53 3.86
CA GLY A 154 -0.13 -2.48 3.22
C GLY A 154 -1.36 -2.78 4.08
N TRP A 155 -1.19 -2.83 5.40
CA TRP A 155 -2.29 -3.08 6.33
C TRP A 155 -3.25 -1.89 6.44
N GLU A 156 -2.75 -0.67 6.36
CA GLU A 156 -3.57 0.55 6.29
C GLU A 156 -4.38 0.61 4.99
N ILE A 157 -3.74 0.31 3.86
CA ILE A 157 -4.40 0.22 2.55
C ILE A 157 -5.50 -0.86 2.58
N TRP A 158 -5.21 -2.03 3.13
CA TRP A 158 -6.19 -3.11 3.24
C TRP A 158 -7.40 -2.71 4.10
N GLN A 159 -7.19 -2.05 5.24
CA GLN A 159 -8.28 -1.53 6.06
C GLN A 159 -9.16 -0.52 5.30
N ALA A 160 -8.55 0.33 4.47
CA ALA A 160 -9.29 1.27 3.63
C ALA A 160 -10.12 0.55 2.55
N ILE A 161 -9.55 -0.47 1.90
CA ILE A 161 -10.29 -1.34 0.94
C ILE A 161 -11.46 -2.03 1.65
N GLU A 162 -11.23 -2.66 2.80
CA GLU A 162 -12.28 -3.32 3.59
C GLU A 162 -13.41 -2.36 3.99
N LYS A 163 -13.07 -1.11 4.32
CA LYS A 163 -14.05 -0.13 4.78
C LYS A 163 -14.86 0.49 3.64
N TYR A 164 -14.22 0.84 2.53
CA TYR A 164 -14.83 1.67 1.50
C TYR A 164 -15.16 0.93 0.21
N CYS A 165 -14.51 -0.21 -0.05
CA CYS A 165 -14.72 -1.00 -1.27
C CYS A 165 -15.58 -2.24 -1.04
N LYS A 166 -15.73 -2.73 0.20
CA LYS A 166 -16.48 -3.95 0.48
C LYS A 166 -17.99 -3.77 0.28
N THR A 167 -18.63 -4.80 -0.27
CA THR A 167 -20.08 -4.92 -0.42
C THR A 167 -20.57 -6.18 0.29
N ASP A 168 -21.89 -6.44 0.25
CA ASP A 168 -22.46 -7.67 0.82
C ASP A 168 -21.98 -8.95 0.11
N SER A 169 -21.55 -8.84 -1.17
CA SER A 169 -21.17 -9.97 -2.00
C SER A 169 -19.68 -10.02 -2.35
N ALA A 170 -18.99 -8.89 -2.44
CA ALA A 170 -17.61 -8.79 -2.90
C ALA A 170 -16.99 -7.42 -2.58
N TYR A 171 -16.27 -6.83 -3.55
CA TYR A 171 -15.67 -5.50 -3.50
C TYR A 171 -16.05 -4.70 -4.75
N THR A 172 -15.86 -3.38 -4.71
CA THR A 172 -16.10 -2.49 -5.84
C THR A 172 -15.13 -1.32 -5.83
N ALA A 173 -14.81 -0.83 -7.03
CA ALA A 173 -14.17 0.45 -7.22
C ALA A 173 -15.00 1.59 -6.59
N VAL A 174 -14.33 2.69 -6.23
CA VAL A 174 -14.96 3.90 -5.70
C VAL A 174 -14.79 5.07 -6.67
N ARG A 175 -15.81 5.93 -6.72
CA ARG A 175 -15.88 7.08 -7.63
C ARG A 175 -15.03 8.26 -7.19
N ASN A 176 -14.90 8.47 -5.87
CA ASN A 176 -14.16 9.60 -5.32
C ASN A 176 -13.59 9.26 -3.93
N VAL A 177 -12.27 9.18 -3.84
CA VAL A 177 -11.48 8.95 -2.61
C VAL A 177 -11.47 10.14 -1.63
N ASN A 178 -11.85 11.33 -2.09
CA ASN A 178 -11.95 12.56 -1.28
C ASN A 178 -13.39 12.86 -0.86
N PHE A 179 -14.26 11.86 -0.89
CA PHE A 179 -15.62 12.01 -0.40
C PHE A 179 -15.63 12.45 1.08
N ASP A 180 -16.57 13.33 1.46
CA ASP A 180 -16.68 13.78 2.86
C ASP A 180 -17.30 12.67 3.73
N ILE A 181 -16.44 12.06 4.54
CA ILE A 181 -16.80 10.95 5.44
C ILE A 181 -17.22 11.43 6.83
N SER A 182 -17.09 12.73 7.15
CA SER A 182 -17.16 13.23 8.53
C SER A 182 -18.54 13.07 9.17
N ASN A 183 -19.61 13.11 8.37
CA ASN A 183 -21.00 13.07 8.82
C ASN A 183 -21.84 11.99 8.11
N MET A 184 -21.20 11.04 7.42
CA MET A 184 -21.92 10.05 6.65
C MET A 184 -22.36 8.86 7.48
N HIS A 185 -23.64 8.49 7.35
CA HIS A 185 -24.14 7.21 7.86
C HIS A 185 -23.46 6.05 7.11
N PRO A 186 -23.07 4.93 7.75
CA PRO A 186 -22.36 3.83 7.09
C PRO A 186 -23.03 3.29 5.82
N ARG A 187 -24.38 3.25 5.80
CA ARG A 187 -25.17 2.87 4.61
C ARG A 187 -24.96 3.78 3.39
N ALA A 188 -24.43 4.98 3.58
CA ALA A 188 -24.17 5.92 2.50
C ALA A 188 -22.83 5.66 1.78
N ILE A 189 -21.98 4.75 2.29
CA ILE A 189 -20.75 4.33 1.61
C ILE A 189 -21.07 3.72 0.23
N SER A 190 -22.19 3.03 0.08
CA SER A 190 -22.60 2.50 -1.23
C SER A 190 -22.83 3.59 -2.30
N SER A 191 -23.07 4.84 -1.91
CA SER A 191 -23.25 5.94 -2.86
C SER A 191 -21.97 6.30 -3.63
N ILE A 192 -20.80 5.97 -3.08
CA ILE A 192 -19.50 6.21 -3.72
C ILE A 192 -19.04 5.02 -4.58
N HIS A 193 -19.78 3.91 -4.59
CA HIS A 193 -19.40 2.71 -5.35
C HIS A 193 -19.64 2.87 -6.86
N LYS A 194 -18.73 2.33 -7.67
CA LYS A 194 -18.78 2.37 -9.13
C LYS A 194 -19.51 1.15 -9.75
N ASP A 195 -19.81 0.15 -8.94
CA ASP A 195 -20.39 -1.15 -9.34
C ASP A 195 -19.52 -1.91 -10.34
N SER A 196 -18.22 -1.97 -10.04
CA SER A 196 -17.23 -2.67 -10.87
C SER A 196 -16.13 -3.28 -10.01
N MET A 197 -15.78 -4.54 -10.27
CA MET A 197 -14.66 -5.23 -9.63
C MET A 197 -13.80 -5.87 -10.73
N GLU A 198 -12.66 -5.26 -10.99
CA GLU A 198 -11.76 -5.72 -12.04
C GLU A 198 -11.05 -7.01 -11.65
N SER A 199 -10.69 -7.82 -12.66
CA SER A 199 -10.07 -9.13 -12.42
C SER A 199 -8.71 -9.05 -11.70
N PHE A 200 -7.96 -7.98 -11.92
CA PHE A 200 -6.69 -7.72 -11.24
C PHE A 200 -6.84 -7.55 -9.73
N PHE A 201 -8.03 -7.27 -9.20
CA PHE A 201 -8.21 -7.25 -7.75
C PHE A 201 -7.88 -8.63 -7.13
N PHE A 202 -8.30 -9.71 -7.78
CA PHE A 202 -7.95 -11.07 -7.39
C PHE A 202 -6.52 -11.45 -7.80
N ALA A 203 -6.15 -11.15 -9.06
CA ALA A 203 -4.86 -11.57 -9.57
C ALA A 203 -3.72 -10.84 -8.87
N GLU A 204 -3.87 -9.57 -8.54
CA GLU A 204 -2.76 -8.71 -8.15
C GLU A 204 -2.94 -8.15 -6.74
N THR A 205 -3.96 -7.34 -6.49
CA THR A 205 -4.11 -6.59 -5.23
C THR A 205 -4.16 -7.53 -4.02
N LEU A 206 -5.05 -8.52 -4.05
CA LEU A 206 -5.15 -9.52 -2.99
C LEU A 206 -3.90 -10.41 -2.90
N LYS A 207 -3.27 -10.74 -4.03
CA LYS A 207 -2.08 -11.58 -4.07
C LYS A 207 -0.88 -10.88 -3.43
N TYR A 208 -0.61 -9.62 -3.80
CA TYR A 208 0.50 -8.87 -3.24
C TYR A 208 0.27 -8.55 -1.75
N LEU A 209 -0.95 -8.20 -1.35
CA LEU A 209 -1.29 -8.05 0.08
C LEU A 209 -1.06 -9.37 0.85
N TYR A 210 -1.50 -10.51 0.31
CA TYR A 210 -1.24 -11.81 0.92
C TYR A 210 0.27 -12.11 1.03
N LEU A 211 1.03 -11.91 -0.05
CA LEU A 211 2.46 -12.19 -0.10
C LEU A 211 3.30 -11.24 0.78
N LEU A 212 2.85 -9.99 0.95
CA LEU A 212 3.44 -8.99 1.83
C LEU A 212 3.44 -9.46 3.29
N PHE A 213 2.41 -10.17 3.74
CA PHE A 213 2.32 -10.73 5.10
C PHE A 213 2.74 -12.21 5.18
N SER A 214 3.05 -12.84 4.04
CA SER A 214 3.52 -14.22 3.99
C SER A 214 5.02 -14.32 4.29
N SER A 215 5.47 -15.53 4.68
CA SER A 215 6.89 -15.83 4.81
C SER A 215 7.66 -15.55 3.50
N PRO A 216 8.92 -15.04 3.57
CA PRO A 216 9.78 -14.81 2.41
C PRO A 216 10.01 -16.03 1.50
N GLU A 217 9.81 -17.24 2.02
CA GLU A 217 9.92 -18.49 1.25
C GLU A 217 8.75 -18.73 0.28
N VAL A 218 7.58 -18.16 0.59
CA VAL A 218 6.40 -18.26 -0.26
C VAL A 218 6.61 -17.36 -1.47
N ILE A 219 6.70 -17.97 -2.66
CA ILE A 219 6.97 -17.31 -3.95
C ILE A 219 8.15 -16.33 -3.85
N SER A 220 9.32 -16.86 -3.46
CA SER A 220 10.55 -16.07 -3.37
C SER A 220 10.91 -15.43 -4.73
N LEU A 221 11.29 -14.15 -4.69
CA LEU A 221 11.76 -13.38 -5.85
C LEU A 221 13.09 -13.91 -6.44
N ASP A 222 13.80 -14.76 -5.71
CA ASP A 222 14.99 -15.46 -6.23
C ASP A 222 14.62 -16.57 -7.21
N LYS A 223 13.44 -17.19 -7.00
CA LYS A 223 12.95 -18.38 -7.72
C LYS A 223 11.89 -18.05 -8.75
N TYR A 224 11.12 -16.98 -8.54
CA TYR A 224 10.00 -16.60 -9.39
C TYR A 224 10.17 -15.18 -9.95
N VAL A 225 9.65 -14.97 -11.15
CA VAL A 225 9.45 -13.66 -11.76
C VAL A 225 7.97 -13.48 -12.02
N PHE A 226 7.41 -12.34 -11.62
CA PHE A 226 6.03 -12.00 -11.90
C PHE A 226 5.91 -11.36 -13.29
N ASN A 227 4.87 -11.71 -14.05
CA ASN A 227 4.48 -10.87 -15.18
C ASN A 227 3.74 -9.61 -14.68
N THR A 228 3.32 -8.75 -15.62
CA THR A 228 2.61 -7.50 -15.31
C THR A 228 1.21 -7.66 -14.71
N GLU A 229 0.70 -8.89 -14.56
CA GLU A 229 -0.61 -9.21 -13.96
C GLU A 229 -0.44 -10.12 -12.72
N ALA A 230 0.70 -9.96 -12.04
CA ALA A 230 1.11 -10.71 -10.86
C ALA A 230 1.07 -12.26 -10.99
N HIS A 231 1.18 -12.82 -12.19
CA HIS A 231 1.30 -14.27 -12.37
C HIS A 231 2.78 -14.69 -12.23
N PRO A 232 3.12 -15.55 -11.25
CA PRO A 232 4.49 -15.97 -11.02
C PRO A 232 4.89 -17.07 -12.01
N PHE A 233 6.01 -16.86 -12.68
CA PHE A 233 6.70 -17.84 -13.51
C PHE A 233 8.00 -18.26 -12.83
N LEU A 234 8.36 -19.54 -12.93
CA LEU A 234 9.66 -19.99 -12.46
C LEU A 234 10.77 -19.31 -13.27
N ARG A 235 11.71 -18.68 -12.55
CA ARG A 235 12.91 -18.15 -13.16
C ARG A 235 13.70 -19.32 -13.75
N ARG A 236 14.23 -19.13 -14.96
CA ARG A 236 15.05 -20.14 -15.63
C ARG A 236 16.28 -20.45 -14.76
N SER A 237 16.44 -21.71 -14.35
CA SER A 237 17.69 -22.17 -13.73
C SER A 237 18.79 -22.20 -14.80
N ASN A 238 19.99 -21.73 -14.48
CA ASN A 238 21.16 -21.75 -15.37
C ASN A 238 21.60 -23.17 -15.80
N ASN A 239 20.97 -24.23 -15.29
CA ASN A 239 21.23 -25.63 -15.66
C ASN A 239 20.49 -26.04 -16.96
N PHE A 240 20.57 -25.23 -18.01
CA PHE A 240 20.33 -25.78 -19.33
C PHE A 240 21.55 -26.62 -19.69
N ASP A 241 21.40 -27.94 -19.57
CA ASP A 241 22.28 -28.89 -20.22
C ASP A 241 22.49 -28.42 -21.66
N THR A 242 23.75 -28.12 -21.98
CA THR A 242 24.27 -27.85 -23.32
C THR A 242 24.10 -29.04 -24.28
N GLN A 243 23.39 -30.10 -23.87
CA GLN A 243 23.15 -31.32 -24.64
C GLN A 243 22.04 -31.20 -25.70
N VAL A 244 21.18 -30.16 -25.64
CA VAL A 244 20.06 -30.04 -26.62
C VAL A 244 20.51 -29.40 -27.94
N LEU A 245 21.72 -28.83 -28.02
CA LEU A 245 22.26 -28.23 -29.26
C LEU A 245 23.22 -29.16 -30.02
N SER A 246 23.47 -30.38 -29.54
CA SER A 246 24.38 -31.34 -30.19
C SER A 246 23.67 -32.49 -30.93
N SER A 247 22.34 -32.54 -30.97
CA SER A 247 21.66 -33.54 -31.81
C SER A 247 21.82 -33.16 -33.29
N PRO A 248 22.44 -34.00 -34.14
CA PRO A 248 22.45 -33.76 -35.57
C PRO A 248 21.00 -33.81 -36.05
N ARG A 249 20.55 -32.76 -36.74
CA ARG A 249 19.29 -32.81 -37.48
C ARG A 249 19.42 -33.93 -38.51
N ALA A 250 18.62 -34.98 -38.35
CA ALA A 250 18.38 -35.99 -39.37
C ALA A 250 17.53 -35.40 -40.51
#